data_AF-A0A9J9ERX5-F1
#
_entry.id   AF-A0A9J9ERX5-F1
#
_cell.length_a   1.000
_cell.length_b   1.000
_cell.length_c   1.000
_cell.angle_alpha   90.00
_cell.angle_beta   90.00
_cell.angle_gamma   90.00
#
_symmetry.space_group_name_H-M   'P 1'
#
loop_
_entity.id
_entity.type
_entity.pdbx_description
1 polymer ?
#
loop_
_entity_poly.entity_id
_entity_poly.type
_entity_poly.pdbx_seq_one_letter_code
_entity_poly.pdbx_strand_id
1 'polypeptide(L)'
;MKITLDTLKRAYLFTTVFYYFGFLSFTSRLLAGGRADDLMSANASGNAAKQIVGILLLLTGIYLLLKVDKKLLFSMLIKSLWWWVLIAFFLASIYWSYEPGITLRRSIAFITLVVAGFCVAAHFNAESLMYFIAKTIFVAAVMGLIYLVISPSNALGGHGEGERANMFIGIMGDKNGGARLYAYGILILVGLGNYRTRNHKIMLAVLGICLVFANSATAIVMVFAGVGLITLFKVMRTNSPNVNLRRVVIITLLLAAAAVAVSFLYTFLLELLGRDPTLTNRTVIWGLLDEYIQAESTLGYGFGAFWVSDAVASFVARWSYIGNAHSGYYEVLLYGGYTGLVLVIILTLKIIKDLVQGYIISKNSELLAALLAIVLLQCVVNYIGFVVINHNSPDMLIYSVISFIAMLSISAKAPVNREQKPNLRIDQI
;
A
#
# COMPACT_ATOMS: atom_id res chain seq x y z
N MET A 1 10.88 1.30 35.00
CA MET A 1 11.08 0.32 33.90
C MET A 1 12.05 0.92 32.89
N LYS A 2 13.27 0.39 32.71
CA LYS A 2 14.21 0.93 31.69
C LYS A 2 13.74 0.48 30.30
N ILE A 3 13.29 1.41 29.47
CA ILE A 3 12.92 1.12 28.07
C ILE A 3 14.20 0.77 27.32
N THR A 4 14.33 -0.48 26.87
CA THR A 4 15.46 -0.90 26.04
C THR A 4 15.22 -0.48 24.58
N LEU A 5 16.30 -0.39 23.80
CA LEU A 5 16.19 -0.10 22.36
C LEU A 5 15.37 -1.17 21.62
N ASP A 6 15.40 -2.43 22.08
CA ASP A 6 14.60 -3.51 21.50
C ASP A 6 13.10 -3.33 21.75
N THR A 7 12.75 -2.98 22.99
CA THR A 7 11.38 -2.63 23.37
C THR A 7 10.84 -1.48 22.53
N LEU A 8 11.68 -0.45 22.28
CA LEU A 8 11.29 0.69 21.45
C LEU A 8 11.05 0.28 19.99
N LYS A 9 11.89 -0.57 19.39
CA LYS A 9 11.69 -1.09 18.03
C LYS A 9 10.39 -1.88 17.90
N ARG A 10 10.06 -2.71 18.90
CA ARG A 10 8.81 -3.49 18.92
C ARG A 10 7.57 -2.61 19.09
N ALA A 11 7.63 -1.63 19.99
CA ALA A 11 6.58 -0.63 20.14
C ALA A 11 6.39 0.14 18.83
N TYR A 12 7.48 0.53 18.16
CA TYR A 12 7.44 1.21 16.88
C TYR A 12 6.74 0.41 15.78
N LEU A 13 7.08 -0.89 15.65
CA LEU A 13 6.41 -1.79 14.71
C LEU A 13 4.92 -1.90 15.01
N PHE A 14 4.56 -2.11 16.28
CA PHE A 14 3.15 -2.19 16.69
C PHE A 14 2.40 -0.90 16.37
N THR A 15 2.93 0.26 16.75
CA THR A 15 2.29 1.56 16.49
C THR A 15 2.17 1.82 14.98
N THR A 16 3.18 1.47 14.19
CA THR A 16 3.15 1.61 12.72
C THR A 16 1.97 0.83 12.14
N VAL A 17 1.87 -0.45 12.50
CA VAL A 17 0.83 -1.32 11.97
C VAL A 17 -0.55 -0.91 12.51
N PHE A 18 -0.66 -0.54 13.79
CA PHE A 18 -1.89 -0.03 14.40
C PHE A 18 -2.41 1.24 13.70
N TYR A 19 -1.48 2.11 13.28
CA TYR A 19 -1.79 3.35 12.56
C TYR A 19 -2.33 3.08 11.14
N TYR A 20 -1.59 2.33 10.33
CA TYR A 20 -1.88 2.17 8.90
C TYR A 20 -2.91 1.08 8.58
N PHE A 21 -3.10 0.06 9.43
CA PHE A 21 -4.03 -1.06 9.16
C PHE A 21 -5.45 -0.82 9.70
N GLY A 22 -5.83 0.44 9.88
CA GLY A 22 -7.21 0.83 10.21
C GLY A 22 -7.57 0.80 11.70
N PHE A 23 -6.78 0.18 12.57
CA PHE A 23 -7.11 0.05 14.00
C PHE A 23 -7.34 1.39 14.70
N LEU A 24 -6.44 2.37 14.50
CA LEU A 24 -6.62 3.71 15.11
C LEU A 24 -7.89 4.43 14.59
N SER A 25 -8.20 4.24 13.30
CA SER A 25 -9.41 4.83 12.70
C SER A 25 -10.66 4.15 13.25
N PHE A 26 -10.63 2.82 13.39
CA PHE A 26 -11.70 2.03 13.94
C PHE A 26 -11.97 2.37 15.41
N THR A 27 -10.94 2.47 16.24
CA THR A 27 -11.11 2.87 17.65
C THR A 27 -11.66 4.29 17.77
N SER A 28 -11.18 5.22 16.94
CA SER A 28 -11.70 6.58 16.90
C SER A 28 -13.20 6.62 16.51
N ARG A 29 -13.60 5.85 15.49
CA ARG A 29 -15.02 5.74 15.07
C ARG A 29 -15.90 5.14 16.16
N LEU A 30 -15.41 4.10 16.84
CA LEU A 30 -16.12 3.46 17.93
C LEU A 30 -16.35 4.42 19.12
N LEU A 31 -15.32 5.19 19.48
CA LEU A 31 -15.41 6.21 20.54
C LEU A 31 -16.32 7.39 20.17
N ALA A 32 -16.40 7.75 18.88
CA ALA A 32 -17.26 8.81 18.38
C ALA A 32 -18.72 8.38 18.16
N GLY A 33 -19.13 7.18 18.59
CA GLY A 33 -20.50 6.70 18.46
C GLY A 33 -20.90 6.24 17.05
N GLY A 34 -19.93 5.98 16.16
CA GLY A 34 -20.16 5.35 14.86
C GLY A 34 -20.74 6.23 13.74
N ARG A 35 -20.94 7.54 13.97
CA ARG A 35 -21.46 8.45 12.93
C ARG A 35 -20.36 8.91 11.97
N ALA A 36 -20.67 8.85 10.68
CA ALA A 36 -19.84 9.32 9.58
C ALA A 36 -20.48 10.55 8.94
N ASP A 37 -20.71 11.60 9.72
CA ASP A 37 -21.32 12.82 9.18
C ASP A 37 -20.24 13.88 8.91
N ASP A 38 -20.26 14.28 7.64
CA ASP A 38 -19.52 15.35 6.97
C ASP A 38 -18.12 14.99 6.41
N LEU A 39 -18.12 14.24 5.30
CA LEU A 39 -16.94 13.71 4.61
C LEU A 39 -15.98 14.80 4.10
N MET A 40 -16.50 15.97 3.74
CA MET A 40 -15.69 17.07 3.20
C MET A 40 -14.91 17.77 4.33
N SER A 41 -15.57 18.12 5.43
CA SER A 41 -14.94 18.68 6.62
C SER A 41 -14.04 17.67 7.34
N ALA A 42 -14.39 16.37 7.33
CA ALA A 42 -13.53 15.29 7.83
C ALA A 42 -12.24 15.12 7.02
N ASN A 43 -12.29 15.25 5.69
CA ASN A 43 -11.12 15.17 4.81
C ASN A 43 -10.23 16.43 4.85
N ALA A 44 -10.79 17.59 5.21
CA ALA A 44 -10.08 18.87 5.31
C ALA A 44 -9.45 19.12 6.71
N SER A 45 -10.19 18.81 7.79
CA SER A 45 -9.75 19.04 9.18
C SER A 45 -8.72 17.99 9.64
N GLY A 46 -8.91 16.73 9.24
CA GLY A 46 -8.07 15.60 9.63
C GLY A 46 -8.28 15.20 11.10
N ASN A 47 -8.10 13.91 11.40
CA ASN A 47 -8.27 13.38 12.75
C ASN A 47 -7.08 13.76 13.66
N ALA A 48 -7.32 14.52 14.73
CA ALA A 48 -6.29 14.99 15.66
C ALA A 48 -5.48 13.83 16.29
N ALA A 49 -6.12 12.72 16.66
CA ALA A 49 -5.43 11.54 17.17
C ALA A 49 -4.48 10.94 16.12
N LYS A 50 -4.90 10.89 14.84
CA LYS A 50 -4.01 10.46 13.75
C LYS A 50 -2.84 11.42 13.53
N GLN A 51 -3.03 12.72 13.69
CA GLN A 51 -1.94 13.68 13.54
C GLN A 51 -0.92 13.51 14.67
N ILE A 52 -1.38 13.42 15.92
CA ILE A 52 -0.51 13.22 17.09
C ILE A 52 0.27 11.90 16.97
N VAL A 53 -0.42 10.79 16.72
CA VAL A 53 0.24 9.47 16.59
C VAL A 53 1.19 9.46 15.39
N GLY A 54 0.82 10.11 14.28
CA GLY A 54 1.69 10.24 13.10
C GLY A 54 2.98 11.01 13.39
N ILE A 55 2.90 12.12 14.13
CA ILE A 55 4.09 12.88 14.55
C ILE A 55 4.95 12.05 15.49
N LEU A 56 4.36 11.36 16.47
CA LEU A 56 5.11 10.48 17.38
C LEU A 56 5.80 9.33 16.62
N LEU A 57 5.16 8.77 15.59
CA LEU A 57 5.76 7.80 14.68
C LEU A 57 6.93 8.41 13.89
N LEU A 58 6.80 9.65 13.42
CA LEU A 58 7.90 10.32 12.72
C LEU A 58 9.10 10.54 13.65
N LEU A 59 8.86 11.14 14.82
CA LEU A 59 9.91 11.46 15.79
C LEU A 59 10.61 10.21 16.30
N THR A 60 9.85 9.15 16.63
CA THR A 60 10.42 7.87 17.07
C THR A 60 11.19 7.20 15.92
N GLY A 61 10.68 7.28 14.68
CA GLY A 61 11.35 6.77 13.50
C GLY A 61 12.71 7.45 13.28
N ILE A 62 12.73 8.79 13.31
CA ILE A 62 13.96 9.59 13.22
C ILE A 62 14.93 9.21 14.35
N TYR A 63 14.46 9.09 15.59
CA TYR A 63 15.29 8.65 16.71
C TYR A 63 15.93 7.28 16.46
N LEU A 64 15.16 6.30 15.95
CA LEU A 64 15.68 4.97 15.61
C LEU A 64 16.72 5.04 14.47
N LEU A 65 16.50 5.90 13.46
CA LEU A 65 17.47 6.12 12.37
C LEU A 65 18.79 6.69 12.88
N LEU A 66 18.74 7.60 13.85
CA LEU A 66 19.95 8.16 14.49
C LEU A 66 20.74 7.12 15.30
N LYS A 67 20.14 5.96 15.61
CA LYS A 67 20.81 4.82 16.25
C LYS A 67 21.37 3.80 15.25
N VAL A 68 21.08 3.94 13.95
CA VAL A 68 21.69 3.14 12.89
C VAL A 68 23.12 3.61 12.65
N ASP A 69 24.03 2.69 12.34
CA ASP A 69 25.40 3.03 11.95
C ASP A 69 25.41 4.06 10.80
N LYS A 70 26.23 5.11 10.91
CA LYS A 70 26.23 6.24 9.96
C LYS A 70 26.62 5.80 8.54
N LYS A 71 27.55 4.85 8.38
CA LYS A 71 27.97 4.36 7.06
C LYS A 71 26.85 3.53 6.42
N LEU A 72 26.18 2.69 7.23
CA LEU A 72 25.01 1.94 6.79
C LEU A 72 23.88 2.90 6.39
N LEU A 73 23.56 3.89 7.23
CA LEU A 73 22.52 4.88 6.95
C LEU A 73 22.81 5.63 5.64
N PHE A 74 24.04 6.13 5.45
CA PHE A 74 24.44 6.82 4.22
C PHE A 74 24.33 5.93 2.97
N SER A 75 24.79 4.68 3.05
CA SER A 75 24.65 3.70 1.97
C SER A 75 23.18 3.45 1.62
N MET A 76 22.32 3.37 2.64
CA MET A 76 20.89 3.18 2.45
C MET A 76 20.23 4.42 1.82
N LEU A 77 20.59 5.64 2.23
CA LEU A 77 20.10 6.88 1.64
C LEU A 77 20.41 6.99 0.14
N ILE A 78 21.63 6.62 -0.26
CA ILE A 78 22.02 6.61 -1.68
C ILE A 78 21.20 5.58 -2.45
N LYS A 79 21.02 4.39 -1.90
CA LYS A 79 20.28 3.30 -2.59
C LYS A 79 18.78 3.58 -2.68
N SER A 80 18.25 4.40 -1.78
CA SER A 80 16.86 4.88 -1.78
C SER A 80 16.70 6.28 -2.37
N LEU A 81 17.66 6.78 -3.16
CA LEU A 81 17.66 8.14 -3.72
C LEU A 81 16.30 8.59 -4.28
N TRP A 82 15.64 7.73 -5.06
CA TRP A 82 14.36 8.07 -5.71
C TRP A 82 13.21 8.29 -4.71
N TRP A 83 13.24 7.71 -3.51
CA TRP A 83 12.31 8.06 -2.44
C TRP A 83 12.53 9.51 -2.01
N TRP A 84 13.78 9.93 -1.82
CA TRP A 84 14.12 11.29 -1.38
C TRP A 84 13.85 12.33 -2.46
N VAL A 85 14.09 12.01 -3.73
CA VAL A 85 13.74 12.89 -4.85
C VAL A 85 12.22 13.09 -4.89
N LEU A 86 11.43 12.02 -4.75
CA LEU A 86 9.97 12.12 -4.73
C LEU A 86 9.46 12.91 -3.52
N ILE A 87 10.02 12.67 -2.33
CA ILE A 87 9.70 13.44 -1.12
C ILE A 87 10.06 14.91 -1.30
N ALA A 88 11.24 15.21 -1.83
CA ALA A 88 11.68 16.58 -2.08
C ALA A 88 10.75 17.28 -3.09
N PHE A 89 10.30 16.58 -4.13
CA PHE A 89 9.33 17.11 -5.08
C PHE A 89 7.98 17.43 -4.42
N PHE A 90 7.43 16.52 -3.61
CA PHE A 90 6.18 16.79 -2.90
C PHE A 90 6.31 17.90 -1.84
N LEU A 91 7.45 18.01 -1.16
CA LEU A 91 7.73 19.16 -0.29
C LEU A 91 7.85 20.46 -1.08
N ALA A 92 8.55 20.46 -2.22
CA ALA A 92 8.63 21.62 -3.09
C ALA A 92 7.24 22.03 -3.60
N SER A 93 6.32 21.06 -3.77
CA SER A 93 4.96 21.36 -4.23
C SER A 93 4.15 22.27 -3.31
N ILE A 94 4.61 22.52 -2.08
CA ILE A 94 4.04 23.54 -1.19
C ILE A 94 4.07 24.92 -1.85
N TYR A 95 5.09 25.24 -2.66
CA TYR A 95 5.25 26.58 -3.25
C TYR A 95 4.25 26.92 -4.35
N TRP A 96 3.74 25.91 -5.07
CA TRP A 96 2.73 26.09 -6.12
C TRP A 96 1.39 25.45 -5.78
N SER A 97 1.25 24.94 -4.55
CA SER A 97 0.04 24.25 -4.11
C SER A 97 -1.14 25.22 -4.02
N TYR A 98 -2.29 24.76 -4.48
CA TYR A 98 -3.56 25.45 -4.28
C TYR A 98 -4.00 25.42 -2.81
N GLU A 99 -3.49 24.47 -2.02
CA GLU A 99 -3.74 24.36 -0.58
C GLU A 99 -2.41 24.06 0.18
N PRO A 100 -1.52 25.06 0.35
CA PRO A 100 -0.17 24.85 0.90
C PRO A 100 -0.16 24.17 2.28
N GLY A 101 -1.12 24.54 3.14
CA GLY A 101 -1.26 23.94 4.48
C GLY A 101 -1.67 22.47 4.45
N ILE A 102 -2.51 22.06 3.48
CA ILE A 102 -2.87 20.65 3.27
C ILE A 102 -1.66 19.89 2.71
N THR A 103 -0.98 20.47 1.71
CA THR A 103 0.21 19.87 1.08
C THR A 103 1.33 19.64 2.08
N LEU A 104 1.60 20.59 2.97
CA LEU A 104 2.58 20.41 4.05
C LEU A 104 2.21 19.23 4.96
N ARG A 105 0.97 19.20 5.46
CA ARG A 105 0.49 18.13 6.37
C ARG A 105 0.53 16.75 5.71
N ARG A 106 0.09 16.64 4.45
CA ARG A 106 0.09 15.38 3.69
C ARG A 106 1.52 14.95 3.35
N SER A 107 2.41 15.89 3.01
CA SER A 107 3.84 15.60 2.79
C SER A 107 4.51 15.05 4.04
N ILE A 108 4.24 15.64 5.21
CA ILE A 108 4.71 15.11 6.50
C ILE A 108 4.18 13.68 6.72
N ALA A 109 2.89 13.43 6.48
CA ALA A 109 2.32 12.09 6.61
C ALA A 109 2.95 11.07 5.64
N PHE A 110 3.29 11.48 4.42
CA PHE A 110 3.99 10.65 3.45
C PHE A 110 5.43 10.34 3.89
N ILE A 111 6.16 11.34 4.41
CA ILE A 111 7.49 11.15 4.99
C ILE A 111 7.42 10.16 6.17
N THR A 112 6.43 10.32 7.06
CA THR A 112 6.20 9.38 8.16
C THR A 112 6.01 7.95 7.66
N LEU A 113 5.23 7.75 6.58
CA LEU A 113 5.02 6.43 5.99
C LEU A 113 6.33 5.84 5.47
N VAL A 114 7.10 6.60 4.71
CA VAL A 114 8.36 6.13 4.12
C VAL A 114 9.39 5.81 5.21
N VAL A 115 9.52 6.69 6.21
CA VAL A 115 10.38 6.47 7.38
C VAL A 115 9.95 5.24 8.17
N ALA A 116 8.64 5.04 8.38
CA ALA A 116 8.12 3.87 9.07
C ALA A 116 8.43 2.58 8.32
N GLY A 117 8.17 2.54 7.01
CA GLY A 117 8.50 1.42 6.14
C GLY A 117 9.99 1.07 6.17
N PHE A 118 10.86 2.08 6.12
CA PHE A 118 12.31 1.90 6.24
C PHE A 118 12.69 1.33 7.60
N CYS A 119 12.21 1.94 8.69
CA CYS A 119 12.57 1.57 10.04
C CYS A 119 12.17 0.12 10.36
N VAL A 120 10.97 -0.32 9.97
CA VAL A 120 10.55 -1.71 10.21
C VAL A 120 11.36 -2.69 9.36
N ALA A 121 11.64 -2.37 8.09
CA ALA A 121 12.44 -3.23 7.22
C ALA A 121 13.91 -3.34 7.66
N ALA A 122 14.47 -2.27 8.21
CA ALA A 122 15.87 -2.22 8.66
C ALA A 122 16.11 -3.00 9.96
N HIS A 123 15.11 -3.10 10.84
CA HIS A 123 15.29 -3.64 12.19
C HIS A 123 14.81 -5.09 12.37
N PHE A 124 13.90 -5.55 11.51
CA PHE A 124 13.30 -6.88 11.63
C PHE A 124 13.72 -7.79 10.48
N ASN A 125 13.71 -9.10 10.73
CA ASN A 125 13.91 -10.06 9.66
C ASN A 125 12.74 -9.98 8.66
N ALA A 126 13.03 -10.02 7.36
CA ALA A 126 12.01 -9.85 6.32
C ALA A 126 10.89 -10.90 6.39
N GLU A 127 11.21 -12.18 6.66
CA GLU A 127 10.21 -13.24 6.76
C GLU A 127 9.33 -13.05 8.00
N SER A 128 9.94 -12.81 9.16
CA SER A 128 9.21 -12.55 10.41
C SER A 128 8.33 -11.30 10.31
N LEU A 129 8.84 -10.22 9.69
CA LEU A 129 8.11 -8.97 9.48
C LEU A 129 6.89 -9.16 8.57
N MET A 130 7.07 -9.81 7.42
CA MET A 130 5.96 -10.08 6.51
C MET A 130 4.93 -11.04 7.15
N TYR A 131 5.38 -12.04 7.90
CA TYR A 131 4.47 -12.90 8.66
C TYR A 131 3.70 -12.14 9.74
N PHE A 132 4.34 -11.19 10.44
CA PHE A 132 3.68 -10.31 11.39
C PHE A 132 2.61 -9.45 10.70
N ILE A 133 2.92 -8.86 9.55
CA ILE A 133 1.94 -8.11 8.73
C ILE A 133 0.74 -9.02 8.39
N ALA A 134 0.97 -10.25 7.91
CA ALA A 134 -0.12 -11.19 7.62
C ALA A 134 -0.96 -11.54 8.86
N LYS A 135 -0.33 -11.72 10.03
CA LYS A 135 -1.04 -11.90 11.31
C LYS A 135 -1.88 -10.69 11.67
N THR A 136 -1.36 -9.48 11.48
CA THR A 136 -2.13 -8.27 11.74
C THR A 136 -3.37 -8.18 10.84
N ILE A 137 -3.22 -8.48 9.54
CA ILE A 137 -4.35 -8.52 8.61
C ILE A 137 -5.39 -9.55 9.07
N PHE A 138 -4.94 -10.73 9.51
CA PHE A 138 -5.81 -11.73 10.09
C PHE A 138 -6.55 -11.24 11.35
N VAL A 139 -5.85 -10.56 12.27
CA VAL A 139 -6.49 -9.97 13.47
C VAL A 139 -7.53 -8.92 13.07
N ALA A 140 -7.22 -8.05 12.10
CA ALA A 140 -8.16 -7.07 11.57
C ALA A 140 -9.40 -7.73 10.94
N ALA A 141 -9.22 -8.85 10.23
CA ALA A 141 -10.30 -9.65 9.64
C ALA A 141 -11.19 -10.26 10.73
N VAL A 142 -10.60 -10.89 11.76
CA VAL A 142 -11.35 -11.45 12.91
C VAL A 142 -12.13 -10.35 13.64
N MET A 143 -11.50 -9.21 13.91
CA MET A 143 -12.19 -8.06 14.51
C MET A 143 -13.34 -7.57 13.63
N GLY A 144 -13.16 -7.55 12.31
CA GLY A 144 -14.22 -7.20 11.37
C GLY A 144 -15.41 -8.15 11.42
N LEU A 145 -15.17 -9.47 11.49
CA LEU A 145 -16.24 -10.47 11.63
C LEU A 145 -16.95 -10.37 12.98
N ILE A 146 -16.22 -10.13 14.06
CA ILE A 146 -16.82 -9.86 15.38
C ILE A 146 -17.67 -8.59 15.31
N TYR A 147 -17.17 -7.53 14.67
CA TYR A 147 -17.90 -6.28 14.51
C TYR A 147 -19.16 -6.45 13.68
N LEU A 148 -19.15 -7.33 12.67
CA LEU A 148 -20.34 -7.69 11.90
C LEU A 148 -21.44 -8.32 12.76
N VAL A 149 -21.09 -9.11 13.77
CA VAL A 149 -22.06 -9.70 14.70
C VAL A 149 -22.58 -8.67 15.71
N ILE A 150 -21.70 -7.83 16.25
CA ILE A 150 -22.05 -6.85 17.30
C ILE A 150 -22.80 -5.64 16.74
N SER A 151 -22.39 -5.16 15.56
CA SER A 151 -22.93 -3.95 14.94
C SER A 151 -22.97 -4.10 13.41
N PRO A 152 -23.92 -4.90 12.88
CA PRO A 152 -24.00 -5.19 11.45
C PRO A 152 -24.09 -3.94 10.58
N SER A 153 -24.88 -2.94 11.00
CA SER A 153 -25.10 -1.70 10.26
C SER A 153 -23.83 -0.87 10.03
N ASN A 154 -22.84 -1.01 10.92
CA ASN A 154 -21.59 -0.26 10.85
C ASN A 154 -20.43 -1.08 10.28
N ALA A 155 -20.51 -2.42 10.37
CA ALA A 155 -19.53 -3.34 9.78
C ALA A 155 -19.79 -3.60 8.29
N LEU A 156 -21.00 -3.29 7.83
CA LEU A 156 -21.39 -3.24 6.44
C LEU A 156 -21.34 -1.78 5.98
N GLY A 157 -20.75 -1.53 4.81
CA GLY A 157 -20.63 -0.21 4.23
C GLY A 157 -21.23 -0.17 2.84
N GLY A 158 -22.11 0.80 2.63
CA GLY A 158 -22.70 1.12 1.34
C GLY A 158 -23.08 2.60 1.27
N HIS A 159 -22.36 3.35 0.44
CA HIS A 159 -22.80 4.64 -0.07
C HIS A 159 -23.34 4.40 -1.49
N GLY A 160 -24.49 3.76 -1.61
CA GLY A 160 -25.11 3.45 -2.90
C GLY A 160 -26.39 2.66 -2.78
N GLU A 161 -27.21 2.69 -3.83
CA GLU A 161 -28.47 1.95 -3.92
C GLU A 161 -28.26 0.47 -4.30
N GLY A 162 -29.22 -0.39 -3.92
CA GLY A 162 -29.30 -1.80 -4.36
C GLY A 162 -28.31 -2.76 -3.66
N GLU A 163 -27.90 -3.82 -4.37
CA GLU A 163 -27.05 -4.92 -3.84
C GLU A 163 -25.69 -4.47 -3.28
N ARG A 164 -25.27 -3.23 -3.56
CA ARG A 164 -24.01 -2.64 -3.10
C ARG A 164 -24.13 -1.92 -1.75
N ALA A 165 -25.34 -1.76 -1.22
CA ALA A 165 -25.62 -1.07 0.04
C ALA A 165 -25.13 -1.81 1.29
N ASN A 166 -24.80 -3.10 1.19
CA ASN A 166 -24.53 -3.97 2.35
C ASN A 166 -23.27 -4.82 2.17
N MET A 167 -22.14 -4.20 1.79
CA MET A 167 -20.89 -4.92 1.56
C MET A 167 -20.00 -4.88 2.80
N PHE A 168 -19.31 -5.98 3.09
CA PHE A 168 -18.47 -6.07 4.27
C PHE A 168 -17.28 -5.10 4.21
N ILE A 169 -17.25 -4.14 5.13
CA ILE A 169 -16.12 -3.22 5.36
C ILE A 169 -15.33 -3.58 6.63
N GLY A 170 -15.96 -4.31 7.57
CA GLY A 170 -15.34 -4.68 8.84
C GLY A 170 -14.81 -3.47 9.59
N ILE A 171 -13.53 -3.50 9.98
CA ILE A 171 -12.88 -2.37 10.66
C ILE A 171 -12.23 -1.36 9.69
N MET A 172 -12.35 -1.58 8.38
CA MET A 172 -11.65 -0.80 7.36
C MET A 172 -12.41 0.48 6.98
N GLY A 173 -11.74 1.35 6.22
CA GLY A 173 -12.35 2.60 5.73
C GLY A 173 -13.32 2.36 4.58
N ASP A 174 -13.02 1.41 3.71
CA ASP A 174 -13.83 1.05 2.56
C ASP A 174 -13.70 -0.44 2.21
N LYS A 175 -14.69 -0.99 1.49
CA LYS A 175 -14.73 -2.42 1.15
C LYS A 175 -13.56 -2.86 0.27
N ASN A 176 -13.11 -2.01 -0.66
CA ASN A 176 -12.10 -2.37 -1.63
C ASN A 176 -10.72 -2.36 -0.98
N GLY A 177 -10.41 -1.35 -0.16
CA GLY A 177 -9.22 -1.30 0.68
C GLY A 177 -9.13 -2.51 1.62
N GLY A 178 -10.24 -2.86 2.28
CA GLY A 178 -10.30 -4.05 3.13
C GLY A 178 -10.07 -5.35 2.35
N ALA A 179 -10.75 -5.54 1.22
CA ALA A 179 -10.60 -6.73 0.38
C ALA A 179 -9.16 -6.90 -0.14
N ARG A 180 -8.52 -5.81 -0.59
CA ARG A 180 -7.10 -5.83 -1.00
C ARG A 180 -6.20 -6.22 0.15
N LEU A 181 -6.49 -5.74 1.37
CA LEU A 181 -5.71 -6.10 2.54
C LEU A 181 -5.79 -7.60 2.84
N TYR A 182 -6.99 -8.20 2.78
CA TYR A 182 -7.15 -9.66 2.92
C TYR A 182 -6.39 -10.42 1.83
N ALA A 183 -6.40 -9.93 0.59
CA ALA A 183 -5.63 -10.50 -0.51
C ALA A 183 -4.12 -10.46 -0.21
N TYR A 184 -3.56 -9.34 0.28
CA TYR A 184 -2.14 -9.31 0.69
C TYR A 184 -1.84 -10.32 1.80
N GLY A 185 -2.72 -10.46 2.79
CA GLY A 185 -2.56 -11.46 3.85
C GLY A 185 -2.42 -12.88 3.30
N ILE A 186 -3.28 -13.24 2.34
CA ILE A 186 -3.22 -14.54 1.64
C ILE A 186 -1.92 -14.68 0.84
N LEU A 187 -1.57 -13.67 0.02
CA LEU A 187 -0.38 -13.70 -0.82
C LEU A 187 0.91 -13.80 -0.01
N ILE A 188 0.98 -13.13 1.14
CA ILE A 188 2.12 -13.21 2.05
C ILE A 188 2.22 -14.60 2.68
N LEU A 189 1.12 -15.18 3.16
CA LEU A 189 1.10 -16.54 3.73
C LEU A 189 1.54 -17.59 2.70
N VAL A 190 1.00 -17.51 1.48
CA VAL A 190 1.38 -18.39 0.36
C VAL A 190 2.85 -18.20 -0.02
N GLY A 191 3.29 -16.94 -0.13
CA GLY A 191 4.67 -16.57 -0.44
C GLY A 191 5.68 -17.15 0.55
N LEU A 192 5.35 -17.13 1.84
CA LEU A 192 6.17 -17.69 2.92
C LEU A 192 6.09 -19.21 3.07
N GLY A 193 5.24 -19.91 2.31
CA GLY A 193 5.03 -21.35 2.52
C GLY A 193 4.14 -21.69 3.73
N ASN A 194 3.53 -20.68 4.35
CA ASN A 194 2.75 -20.77 5.58
C ASN A 194 1.29 -21.13 5.29
N TYR A 195 1.05 -22.36 4.83
CA TYR A 195 -0.29 -22.87 4.49
C TYR A 195 -0.55 -24.32 4.93
N ARG A 196 0.44 -24.98 5.56
CA ARG A 196 0.35 -26.41 5.90
C ARG A 196 -0.20 -26.69 7.31
N THR A 197 0.10 -25.83 8.28
CA THR A 197 -0.33 -26.03 9.67
C THR A 197 -1.81 -25.71 9.88
N ARG A 198 -2.42 -26.27 10.94
CA ARG A 198 -3.82 -25.95 11.31
C ARG A 198 -4.04 -24.44 11.46
N ASN A 199 -3.12 -23.75 12.14
CA ASN A 199 -3.23 -22.31 12.38
C ASN A 199 -3.17 -21.52 11.07
N HIS A 200 -2.28 -21.89 10.16
CA HIS A 200 -2.20 -21.25 8.85
C HIS A 200 -3.44 -21.48 7.99
N LYS A 201 -4.02 -22.69 8.02
CA LYS A 201 -5.28 -22.99 7.33
C LYS A 201 -6.44 -22.16 7.87
N ILE A 202 -6.51 -21.98 9.19
CA ILE A 202 -7.51 -21.10 9.83
C ILE A 202 -7.32 -19.64 9.38
N MET A 203 -6.08 -19.15 9.37
CA MET A 203 -5.79 -17.79 8.89
C MET A 203 -6.25 -17.61 7.44
N LEU A 204 -5.89 -18.54 6.55
CA LEU A 204 -6.31 -18.49 5.15
C LEU A 204 -7.84 -18.57 4.99
N ALA A 205 -8.51 -19.42 5.77
CA ALA A 205 -9.97 -19.55 5.74
C ALA A 205 -10.66 -18.24 6.17
N VAL A 206 -10.24 -17.62 7.27
CA VAL A 206 -10.83 -16.35 7.74
C VAL A 206 -10.60 -15.23 6.73
N LEU A 207 -9.39 -15.11 6.18
CA LEU A 207 -9.09 -14.12 5.13
C LEU A 207 -9.93 -14.36 3.87
N GLY A 208 -10.09 -15.62 3.46
CA GLY A 208 -10.94 -16.01 2.33
C GLY A 208 -12.42 -15.67 2.55
N ILE A 209 -12.97 -15.97 3.74
CA ILE A 209 -14.36 -15.63 4.10
C ILE A 209 -14.57 -14.11 4.03
N CYS A 210 -13.66 -13.33 4.63
CA CYS A 210 -13.76 -11.86 4.60
C CYS A 210 -13.65 -11.30 3.18
N LEU A 211 -12.81 -11.90 2.33
CA LEU A 211 -12.66 -11.50 0.93
C LEU A 211 -13.93 -11.79 0.12
N VAL A 212 -14.59 -12.93 0.37
CA VAL A 212 -15.89 -13.27 -0.25
C VAL A 212 -16.96 -12.29 0.21
N PHE A 213 -17.06 -12.00 1.52
CA PHE A 213 -18.04 -11.05 2.06
C PHE A 213 -17.82 -9.61 1.58
N ALA A 214 -16.56 -9.22 1.31
CA ALA A 214 -16.27 -7.90 0.75
C ALA A 214 -16.66 -7.76 -0.73
N ASN A 215 -16.86 -8.89 -1.44
CA ASN A 215 -17.31 -8.98 -2.84
C ASN A 215 -16.59 -7.98 -3.76
N SER A 216 -15.25 -8.03 -3.75
CA SER A 216 -14.39 -7.18 -4.57
C SER A 216 -13.72 -7.99 -5.67
N ALA A 217 -14.14 -7.75 -6.93
CA ALA A 217 -13.54 -8.38 -8.11
C ALA A 217 -12.02 -8.14 -8.19
N THR A 218 -11.57 -6.93 -7.82
CA THR A 218 -10.15 -6.57 -7.80
C THR A 218 -9.36 -7.48 -6.85
N ALA A 219 -9.85 -7.70 -5.62
CA ALA A 219 -9.16 -8.53 -4.64
C ALA A 219 -9.15 -10.02 -5.03
N ILE A 220 -10.23 -10.51 -5.65
CA ILE A 220 -10.30 -11.87 -6.19
C ILE A 220 -9.23 -12.06 -7.26
N VAL A 221 -9.14 -11.15 -8.23
CA VAL A 221 -8.10 -11.17 -9.28
C VAL A 221 -6.70 -11.10 -8.66
N MET A 222 -6.49 -10.24 -7.66
CA MET A 222 -5.20 -10.16 -6.95
C MET A 222 -4.79 -11.49 -6.32
N VAL A 223 -5.71 -12.22 -5.69
CA VAL A 223 -5.39 -13.53 -5.09
C VAL A 223 -5.02 -14.54 -6.18
N PHE A 224 -5.85 -14.72 -7.21
CA PHE A 224 -5.58 -15.74 -8.23
C PHE A 224 -4.34 -15.41 -9.07
N ALA A 225 -4.23 -14.18 -9.57
CA ALA A 225 -3.07 -13.74 -10.33
C ALA A 225 -1.81 -13.75 -9.47
N GLY A 226 -1.89 -13.35 -8.19
CA GLY A 226 -0.75 -13.33 -7.28
C GLY A 226 -0.26 -14.72 -6.91
N VAL A 227 -1.16 -15.65 -6.56
CA VAL A 227 -0.80 -17.05 -6.31
C VAL A 227 -0.21 -17.69 -7.58
N GLY A 228 -0.79 -17.40 -8.75
CA GLY A 228 -0.25 -17.82 -10.04
C GLY A 228 1.18 -17.32 -10.26
N LEU A 229 1.42 -16.01 -10.09
CA LEU A 229 2.75 -15.40 -10.25
C LEU A 229 3.77 -15.92 -9.23
N ILE A 230 3.37 -16.07 -7.96
CA ILE A 230 4.22 -16.66 -6.92
C ILE A 230 4.63 -18.08 -7.32
N THR A 231 3.66 -18.90 -7.72
CA THR A 231 3.90 -20.29 -8.11
C THR A 231 4.81 -20.36 -9.35
N LEU A 232 4.54 -19.50 -10.34
CA LEU A 232 5.33 -19.40 -11.56
C LEU A 232 6.79 -19.04 -11.25
N PHE A 233 7.03 -17.99 -10.47
CA PHE A 233 8.39 -17.59 -10.09
C PHE A 233 9.10 -18.61 -9.20
N LYS A 234 8.38 -19.37 -8.36
CA LYS A 234 8.97 -20.45 -7.57
C LYS A 234 9.35 -21.65 -8.43
N VAL A 235 8.42 -22.17 -9.24
CA VAL A 235 8.61 -23.37 -10.08
C VAL A 235 9.61 -23.11 -11.19
N MET A 236 9.59 -21.93 -11.79
CA MET A 236 10.51 -21.56 -12.88
C MET A 236 11.87 -21.06 -12.38
N ARG A 237 12.19 -21.13 -11.08
CA ARG A 237 13.51 -20.74 -10.62
C ARG A 237 14.55 -21.78 -11.03
N THR A 238 15.69 -21.31 -11.52
CA THR A 238 16.86 -22.14 -11.85
C THR A 238 18.10 -21.66 -11.09
N ASN A 239 19.17 -22.45 -11.14
CA ASN A 239 20.47 -22.03 -10.62
C ASN A 239 21.18 -20.99 -11.51
N SER A 240 20.67 -20.70 -12.72
CA SER A 240 21.28 -19.75 -13.65
C SER A 240 20.67 -18.35 -13.50
N PRO A 241 21.45 -17.35 -13.07
CA PRO A 241 20.98 -15.96 -12.95
C PRO A 241 20.42 -15.39 -14.26
N ASN A 242 21.10 -15.66 -15.37
CA ASN A 242 20.71 -15.14 -16.69
C ASN A 242 19.39 -15.75 -17.18
N VAL A 243 19.16 -17.04 -16.91
CA VAL A 243 17.90 -17.70 -17.24
C VAL A 243 16.74 -17.14 -16.40
N ASN A 244 16.98 -16.93 -15.10
CA ASN A 244 15.97 -16.34 -14.22
C ASN A 244 15.62 -14.91 -14.63
N LEU A 245 16.62 -14.08 -14.96
CA LEU A 245 16.39 -12.73 -15.46
C LEU A 245 15.54 -12.74 -16.74
N ARG A 246 15.92 -13.55 -17.74
CA ARG A 246 15.17 -13.69 -18.99
C ARG A 246 13.72 -14.12 -18.74
N ARG A 247 13.49 -15.08 -17.84
CA ARG A 247 12.14 -15.54 -17.47
C ARG A 247 11.31 -14.45 -16.83
N VAL A 248 11.88 -13.70 -15.89
CA VAL A 248 11.19 -12.56 -15.27
C VAL A 248 10.82 -11.52 -16.32
N VAL A 249 11.77 -11.14 -17.20
CA VAL A 249 11.50 -10.19 -18.29
C VAL A 249 10.37 -10.68 -19.21
N ILE A 250 10.39 -11.94 -19.64
CA ILE A 250 9.32 -12.52 -20.47
C ILE A 250 7.99 -12.47 -19.74
N ILE A 251 7.94 -12.88 -18.47
CA ILE A 251 6.70 -12.86 -17.68
C ILE A 251 6.17 -11.43 -17.54
N THR A 252 7.04 -10.46 -17.25
CA THR A 252 6.65 -9.05 -17.18
C THR A 252 6.13 -8.52 -18.51
N LEU A 253 6.75 -8.88 -19.64
CA LEU A 253 6.28 -8.50 -20.97
C LEU A 253 4.94 -9.16 -21.30
N LEU A 254 4.74 -10.43 -20.94
CA LEU A 254 3.47 -11.13 -21.12
C LEU A 254 2.35 -10.51 -20.27
N LEU A 255 2.65 -10.13 -19.02
CA LEU A 255 1.70 -9.40 -18.17
C LEU A 255 1.36 -8.04 -18.76
N ALA A 256 2.34 -7.31 -19.30
CA ALA A 256 2.09 -6.03 -19.96
C ALA A 256 1.23 -6.21 -21.22
N ALA A 257 1.54 -7.19 -22.06
CA ALA A 257 0.75 -7.52 -23.24
C ALA A 257 -0.67 -7.96 -22.88
N ALA A 258 -0.83 -8.78 -21.84
CA ALA A 258 -2.14 -9.18 -21.32
C ALA A 258 -2.92 -7.99 -20.78
N ALA A 259 -2.28 -7.06 -20.07
CA ALA A 259 -2.91 -5.83 -19.58
C ALA A 259 -3.40 -4.96 -20.75
N VAL A 260 -2.60 -4.81 -21.80
CA VAL A 260 -3.00 -4.10 -23.03
C VAL A 260 -4.16 -4.80 -23.71
N ALA A 261 -4.11 -6.12 -23.88
CA ALA A 261 -5.22 -6.89 -24.46
C ALA A 261 -6.51 -6.74 -23.65
N VAL A 262 -6.42 -6.81 -22.31
CA VAL A 262 -7.54 -6.57 -21.41
C VAL A 262 -8.06 -5.15 -21.57
N SER A 263 -7.22 -4.13 -21.74
CA SER A 263 -7.70 -2.75 -21.94
C SER A 263 -8.53 -2.55 -23.22
N PHE A 264 -8.40 -3.41 -24.23
CA PHE A 264 -9.27 -3.39 -25.41
C PHE A 264 -10.54 -4.22 -25.23
N LEU A 265 -10.52 -5.22 -24.33
CA LEU A 265 -11.62 -6.17 -24.14
C LEU A 265 -12.41 -5.95 -22.85
N TYR A 266 -12.02 -5.01 -21.98
CA TYR A 266 -12.53 -4.96 -20.61
C TYR A 266 -14.04 -4.72 -20.55
N THR A 267 -14.60 -3.86 -21.42
CA THR A 267 -16.05 -3.61 -21.49
C THR A 267 -16.81 -4.91 -21.75
N PHE A 268 -16.42 -5.64 -22.79
CA PHE A 268 -17.00 -6.94 -23.14
C PHE A 268 -16.85 -7.97 -22.00
N LEU A 269 -15.66 -8.06 -21.41
CA LEU A 269 -15.39 -8.99 -20.31
C LEU A 269 -16.22 -8.69 -19.06
N LEU A 270 -16.43 -7.40 -18.74
CA LEU A 270 -17.24 -6.99 -17.60
C LEU A 270 -18.73 -7.27 -17.85
N GLU A 271 -19.23 -6.91 -19.02
CA GLU A 271 -20.62 -7.18 -19.42
C GLU A 271 -20.93 -8.68 -19.41
N LEU A 272 -20.02 -9.50 -19.93
CA LEU A 272 -20.14 -10.96 -19.90
C LEU A 272 -20.23 -11.52 -18.46
N LEU A 273 -19.55 -10.87 -17.51
CA LEU A 273 -19.59 -11.22 -16.09
C LEU A 273 -20.78 -10.58 -15.34
N GLY A 274 -21.70 -9.92 -16.03
CA GLY A 274 -22.80 -9.16 -15.43
C GLY A 274 -22.32 -8.00 -14.56
N ARG A 275 -21.14 -7.45 -14.87
CA ARG A 275 -20.52 -6.34 -14.14
C ARG A 275 -20.64 -5.06 -14.96
N ASP A 276 -20.77 -3.96 -14.22
CA ASP A 276 -20.86 -2.60 -14.76
C ASP A 276 -19.54 -2.21 -15.48
N PRO A 277 -19.59 -1.94 -16.80
CA PRO A 277 -18.41 -1.61 -17.60
C PRO A 277 -17.81 -0.25 -17.25
N THR A 278 -18.55 0.62 -16.56
CA THR A 278 -18.02 1.93 -16.11
C THR A 278 -17.04 1.80 -14.94
N LEU A 279 -16.77 0.57 -14.48
CA LEU A 279 -15.96 0.24 -13.31
C LEU A 279 -16.51 0.88 -12.03
N THR A 280 -17.83 0.96 -11.88
CA THR A 280 -18.51 1.69 -10.80
C THR A 280 -18.28 3.19 -10.92
N ASN A 281 -18.68 3.77 -12.06
CA ASN A 281 -18.56 5.19 -12.41
C ASN A 281 -17.13 5.76 -12.52
N ARG A 282 -16.08 4.95 -12.35
CA ARG A 282 -14.68 5.43 -12.39
C ARG A 282 -14.31 6.03 -13.75
N THR A 283 -14.76 5.41 -14.84
CA THR A 283 -14.51 5.92 -16.19
C THR A 283 -15.12 7.30 -16.43
N VAL A 284 -16.31 7.56 -15.86
CA VAL A 284 -16.96 8.88 -15.89
C VAL A 284 -16.15 9.89 -15.08
N ILE A 285 -15.75 9.53 -13.86
CA ILE A 285 -14.92 10.38 -12.99
C ILE A 285 -13.63 10.77 -13.71
N TRP A 286 -12.96 9.81 -14.36
CA TRP A 286 -11.70 10.07 -15.06
C TRP A 286 -11.86 11.01 -16.24
N GLY A 287 -12.90 10.84 -17.06
CA GLY A 287 -13.19 11.77 -18.15
C GLY A 287 -13.48 13.20 -17.66
N LEU A 288 -14.07 13.34 -16.48
CA LEU A 288 -14.27 14.64 -15.83
C LEU A 288 -12.97 15.22 -15.25
N LEU A 289 -12.02 14.37 -14.83
CA LEU A 289 -10.74 14.83 -14.28
C LEU A 289 -9.74 15.24 -15.37
N ASP A 290 -9.94 14.79 -16.62
CA ASP A 290 -9.03 15.10 -17.72
C ASP A 290 -8.89 16.60 -17.94
N GLU A 291 -9.98 17.39 -17.85
CA GLU A 291 -9.89 18.86 -17.99
C GLU A 291 -9.00 19.51 -16.92
N TYR A 292 -9.08 19.02 -15.67
CA TYR A 292 -8.26 19.51 -14.56
C TYR A 292 -6.80 19.08 -14.68
N ILE A 293 -6.55 17.86 -15.16
CA ILE A 293 -5.20 17.36 -15.41
C ILE A 293 -4.55 18.14 -16.55
N GLN A 294 -5.29 18.47 -17.61
CA GLN A 294 -4.75 19.28 -18.70
C GLN A 294 -4.42 20.71 -18.25
N ALA A 295 -5.26 21.31 -17.39
CA ALA A 295 -5.04 22.64 -16.84
C ALA A 295 -3.73 22.75 -16.03
N GLU A 296 -3.38 21.72 -15.25
CA GLU A 296 -2.17 21.67 -14.41
C GLU A 296 -1.26 20.48 -14.76
N SER A 297 -1.00 20.27 -16.05
CA SER A 297 -0.39 19.04 -16.57
C SER A 297 1.05 18.77 -16.14
N THR A 298 1.84 19.80 -15.83
CA THR A 298 3.28 19.64 -15.55
C THR A 298 3.56 19.35 -14.09
N LEU A 299 3.01 20.15 -13.18
CA LEU A 299 3.30 20.15 -11.74
C LEU A 299 2.09 19.82 -10.85
N GLY A 300 0.88 19.74 -11.42
CA GLY A 300 -0.34 19.48 -10.69
C GLY A 300 -0.71 20.58 -9.68
N TYR A 301 -1.70 20.29 -8.85
CA TYR A 301 -2.28 21.24 -7.89
C TYR A 301 -1.52 21.31 -6.56
N GLY A 302 -0.48 20.49 -6.38
CA GLY A 302 0.21 20.29 -5.11
C GLY A 302 -0.21 18.99 -4.40
N PHE A 303 0.71 18.40 -3.64
CA PHE A 303 0.53 17.05 -3.08
C PHE A 303 -0.72 16.96 -2.19
N GLY A 304 -1.74 16.25 -2.68
CA GLY A 304 -3.02 16.10 -1.98
C GLY A 304 -3.87 17.37 -1.87
N ALA A 305 -3.63 18.42 -2.65
CA ALA A 305 -4.39 19.67 -2.55
C ALA A 305 -5.73 19.62 -3.30
N PHE A 306 -5.76 19.02 -4.50
CA PHE A 306 -6.86 19.11 -5.46
C PHE A 306 -8.27 18.98 -4.85
N TRP A 307 -8.54 17.86 -4.17
CA TRP A 307 -9.87 17.54 -3.60
C TRP A 307 -10.34 18.45 -2.47
N VAL A 308 -9.48 19.34 -1.95
CA VAL A 308 -9.80 20.28 -0.87
C VAL A 308 -9.71 21.74 -1.34
N SER A 309 -9.17 21.96 -2.53
CA SER A 309 -9.03 23.30 -3.11
C SER A 309 -10.29 23.78 -3.82
N ASP A 310 -10.42 25.09 -4.00
CA ASP A 310 -11.52 25.69 -4.78
C ASP A 310 -11.56 25.25 -6.24
N ALA A 311 -10.47 24.67 -6.78
CA ALA A 311 -10.44 24.10 -8.12
C ALA A 311 -11.52 23.02 -8.32
N VAL A 312 -11.85 22.26 -7.27
CA VAL A 312 -12.87 21.19 -7.35
C VAL A 312 -14.30 21.70 -7.13
N ALA A 313 -14.51 23.00 -6.83
CA ALA A 313 -15.84 23.52 -6.49
C ALA A 313 -16.86 23.32 -7.62
N SER A 314 -16.46 23.55 -8.87
CA SER A 314 -17.32 23.36 -10.04
C SER A 314 -17.63 21.89 -10.31
N PHE A 315 -16.69 20.99 -10.01
CA PHE A 315 -16.89 19.54 -10.05
C PHE A 315 -17.91 19.11 -8.99
N VAL A 316 -17.71 19.53 -7.74
CA VAL A 316 -18.57 19.14 -6.60
C VAL A 316 -19.99 19.65 -6.79
N ALA A 317 -20.17 20.87 -7.29
CA ALA A 317 -21.49 21.43 -7.57
C ALA A 317 -22.29 20.62 -8.61
N ARG A 318 -21.61 19.94 -9.55
CA ARG A 318 -22.25 19.15 -10.61
C ARG A 318 -22.37 17.66 -10.28
N TRP A 319 -21.41 17.09 -9.54
CA TRP A 319 -21.23 15.63 -9.41
C TRP A 319 -21.14 15.12 -7.97
N SER A 320 -21.35 15.99 -6.97
CA SER A 320 -21.12 15.71 -5.55
C SER A 320 -19.64 15.42 -5.21
N TYR A 321 -19.32 15.47 -3.92
CA TYR A 321 -17.97 15.23 -3.45
C TYR A 321 -17.61 13.74 -3.42
N ILE A 322 -16.55 13.35 -4.13
CA ILE A 322 -16.06 11.96 -4.23
C ILE A 322 -14.78 11.75 -3.41
N GLY A 323 -13.96 12.81 -3.27
CA GLY A 323 -12.80 12.84 -2.37
C GLY A 323 -11.55 12.06 -2.80
N ASN A 324 -11.63 11.28 -3.89
CA ASN A 324 -10.48 10.70 -4.60
C ASN A 324 -10.89 10.21 -6.00
N ALA A 325 -9.92 10.07 -6.90
CA ALA A 325 -10.07 9.63 -8.29
C ALA A 325 -10.24 8.10 -8.43
N HIS A 326 -10.18 7.34 -7.32
CA HIS A 326 -10.16 5.88 -7.32
C HIS A 326 -9.09 5.24 -8.23
N SER A 327 -8.02 5.99 -8.52
CA SER A 327 -6.87 5.55 -9.31
C SER A 327 -5.65 6.31 -8.82
N GLY A 328 -4.62 5.60 -8.37
CA GLY A 328 -3.40 6.25 -7.91
C GLY A 328 -2.65 6.95 -9.04
N TYR A 329 -2.86 6.58 -10.30
CA TYR A 329 -2.26 7.30 -11.43
C TYR A 329 -2.93 8.66 -11.66
N TYR A 330 -4.26 8.73 -11.62
CA TYR A 330 -4.98 10.00 -11.69
C TYR A 330 -4.68 10.89 -10.46
N GLU A 331 -4.58 10.31 -9.26
CA GLU A 331 -4.16 11.06 -8.07
C GLU A 331 -2.76 11.66 -8.23
N VAL A 332 -1.79 10.91 -8.77
CA VAL A 332 -0.44 11.43 -9.00
C VAL A 332 -0.42 12.53 -10.05
N LEU A 333 -1.20 12.41 -11.12
CA LEU A 333 -1.36 13.47 -12.11
C LEU A 333 -1.96 14.74 -11.49
N LEU A 334 -2.98 14.62 -10.64
CA LEU A 334 -3.55 15.75 -9.93
C LEU A 334 -2.57 16.36 -8.91
N TYR A 335 -1.75 15.55 -8.24
CA TYR A 335 -0.82 16.02 -7.21
C TYR A 335 0.43 16.69 -7.77
N GLY A 336 0.97 16.14 -8.85
CA GLY A 336 2.32 16.43 -9.31
C GLY A 336 2.46 16.53 -10.83
N GLY A 337 1.36 16.45 -11.58
CA GLY A 337 1.36 16.39 -13.03
C GLY A 337 2.13 15.20 -13.58
N TYR A 338 2.54 15.32 -14.85
CA TYR A 338 3.42 14.34 -15.51
C TYR A 338 4.78 14.25 -14.83
N THR A 339 5.26 15.32 -14.17
CA THR A 339 6.52 15.29 -13.41
C THR A 339 6.44 14.30 -12.26
N GLY A 340 5.39 14.39 -11.44
CA GLY A 340 5.12 13.46 -10.36
C GLY A 340 4.94 12.03 -10.86
N LEU A 341 4.21 11.85 -11.97
CA LEU A 341 4.00 10.52 -12.57
C LEU A 341 5.32 9.87 -13.01
N VAL A 342 6.20 10.61 -13.68
CA VAL A 342 7.52 10.13 -14.09
C VAL A 342 8.36 9.72 -12.87
N LEU A 343 8.37 10.53 -11.80
CA LEU A 343 9.11 10.20 -10.59
C LEU A 343 8.59 8.91 -9.92
N VAL A 344 7.27 8.72 -9.89
CA VAL A 344 6.66 7.48 -9.37
C VAL A 344 7.04 6.28 -10.24
N ILE A 345 7.00 6.42 -11.57
CA ILE A 345 7.42 5.36 -12.50
C ILE A 345 8.88 4.99 -12.27
N ILE A 346 9.78 5.97 -12.18
CA ILE A 346 11.21 5.72 -11.93
C ILE A 346 11.42 5.00 -10.60
N LEU A 347 10.73 5.43 -9.54
CA LEU A 347 10.77 4.78 -8.24
C LEU A 347 10.29 3.31 -8.33
N THR A 348 9.16 3.06 -8.99
CA THR A 348 8.62 1.72 -9.19
C THR A 348 9.56 0.83 -9.99
N LEU A 349 10.15 1.33 -11.09
CA LEU A 349 11.12 0.61 -11.89
C LEU A 349 12.38 0.26 -11.08
N LYS A 350 12.85 1.17 -10.22
CA LYS A 350 13.96 0.91 -9.30
C LYS A 350 13.61 -0.20 -8.30
N ILE A 351 12.41 -0.19 -7.73
CA ILE A 351 11.94 -1.22 -6.78
C ILE A 351 11.85 -2.59 -7.46
N ILE A 352 11.27 -2.65 -8.67
CA ILE A 352 11.20 -3.88 -9.47
C ILE A 352 12.61 -4.39 -9.76
N LYS A 353 13.52 -3.51 -10.22
CA LYS A 353 14.93 -3.88 -10.45
C LYS A 353 15.56 -4.50 -9.21
N ASP A 354 15.35 -3.90 -8.04
CA ASP A 354 15.91 -4.41 -6.79
C ASP A 354 15.31 -5.78 -6.42
N LEU A 355 13.99 -5.95 -6.55
CA LEU A 355 13.32 -7.22 -6.30
C LEU A 355 13.81 -8.33 -7.23
N VAL A 356 13.97 -8.02 -8.52
CA VAL A 356 14.48 -8.97 -9.51
C VAL A 356 15.93 -9.35 -9.20
N GLN A 357 16.79 -8.36 -8.91
CA GLN A 357 18.17 -8.63 -8.50
C GLN A 357 18.22 -9.50 -7.24
N GLY A 358 17.45 -9.16 -6.22
CA GLY A 358 17.35 -9.92 -4.99
C GLY A 358 16.86 -11.36 -5.22
N TYR A 359 15.79 -11.54 -5.99
CA TYR A 359 15.26 -12.86 -6.36
C TYR A 359 16.31 -13.74 -7.06
N ILE A 360 17.11 -13.13 -7.94
CA ILE A 360 18.17 -13.83 -8.68
C ILE A 360 19.32 -14.24 -7.75
N ILE A 361 19.79 -13.33 -6.88
CA ILE A 361 21.07 -13.54 -6.16
C ILE A 361 20.92 -14.07 -4.72
N SER A 362 19.73 -13.98 -4.12
CA SER A 362 19.51 -14.30 -2.70
C SER A 362 19.15 -15.76 -2.47
N LYS A 363 19.48 -16.28 -1.28
CA LYS A 363 18.98 -17.56 -0.78
C LYS A 363 17.47 -17.49 -0.47
N ASN A 364 16.98 -16.34 0.01
CA ASN A 364 15.55 -16.11 0.34
C ASN A 364 14.73 -15.70 -0.89
N SER A 365 14.91 -16.40 -2.00
CA SER A 365 14.25 -16.05 -3.27
C SER A 365 12.74 -16.22 -3.25
N GLU A 366 12.22 -17.12 -2.41
CA GLU A 366 10.79 -17.41 -2.36
C GLU A 366 10.00 -16.22 -1.83
N LEU A 367 10.50 -15.59 -0.77
CA LEU A 367 9.94 -14.36 -0.25
C LEU A 367 10.04 -13.26 -1.32
N LEU A 368 11.22 -13.05 -1.91
CA LEU A 368 11.42 -11.99 -2.91
C LEU A 368 10.59 -12.19 -4.18
N ALA A 369 10.33 -13.43 -4.59
CA ALA A 369 9.39 -13.76 -5.66
C ALA A 369 7.96 -13.34 -5.31
N ALA A 370 7.54 -13.59 -4.07
CA ALA A 370 6.23 -13.16 -3.60
C ALA A 370 6.11 -11.65 -3.48
N LEU A 371 7.15 -10.98 -2.98
CA LEU A 371 7.20 -9.52 -2.92
C LEU A 371 7.19 -8.90 -4.32
N LEU A 372 7.88 -9.50 -5.29
CA LEU A 372 7.82 -9.10 -6.71
C LEU A 372 6.41 -9.24 -7.28
N ALA A 373 5.74 -10.38 -7.05
CA ALA A 373 4.36 -10.57 -7.47
C ALA A 373 3.41 -9.53 -6.87
N ILE A 374 3.56 -9.24 -5.56
CA ILE A 374 2.76 -8.21 -4.87
C ILE A 374 2.97 -6.82 -5.51
N VAL A 375 4.21 -6.41 -5.76
CA VAL A 375 4.49 -5.09 -6.37
C VAL A 375 3.97 -5.00 -7.80
N LEU A 376 4.12 -6.05 -8.61
CA LEU A 376 3.56 -6.09 -9.97
C LEU A 376 2.03 -5.96 -9.94
N LEU A 377 1.36 -6.66 -9.02
CA LEU A 377 -0.08 -6.52 -8.83
C LEU A 377 -0.46 -5.12 -8.34
N GLN A 378 0.31 -4.53 -7.43
CA GLN A 378 0.06 -3.17 -6.97
C GLN A 378 0.13 -2.16 -8.12
N CYS A 379 1.03 -2.33 -9.10
CA CYS A 379 1.06 -1.49 -10.29
C CYS A 379 -0.25 -1.58 -11.08
N VAL A 380 -0.75 -2.79 -11.33
CA VAL A 380 -2.01 -3.00 -12.06
C VAL A 380 -3.21 -2.46 -11.28
N VAL A 381 -3.28 -2.77 -9.99
CA VAL A 381 -4.39 -2.38 -9.12
C VAL A 381 -4.41 -0.87 -8.88
N ASN A 382 -3.26 -0.19 -8.96
CA ASN A 382 -3.18 1.27 -8.85
C ASN A 382 -3.95 2.00 -9.96
N TYR A 383 -4.30 1.31 -11.06
CA TYR A 383 -5.17 1.85 -12.10
C TYR A 383 -6.63 1.99 -11.65
N ILE A 384 -7.13 1.06 -10.83
CA ILE A 384 -8.52 1.00 -10.35
C ILE A 384 -8.67 1.19 -8.83
N GLY A 385 -7.58 1.61 -8.18
CA GLY A 385 -7.55 1.92 -6.76
C GLY A 385 -6.45 2.91 -6.42
N PHE A 386 -6.67 3.74 -5.41
CA PHE A 386 -5.66 4.65 -4.89
C PHE A 386 -4.73 3.91 -3.90
N VAL A 387 -3.72 3.24 -4.44
CA VAL A 387 -2.82 2.31 -3.73
C VAL A 387 -1.46 2.94 -3.49
N VAL A 388 -0.74 3.27 -4.56
CA VAL A 388 0.60 3.89 -4.52
C VAL A 388 0.42 5.39 -4.32
N ILE A 389 1.30 6.01 -3.54
CA ILE A 389 1.28 7.44 -3.16
C ILE A 389 0.16 7.81 -2.16
N ASN A 390 -0.73 6.88 -1.82
CA ASN A 390 -1.69 7.08 -0.75
C ASN A 390 -1.00 7.05 0.63
N HIS A 391 -0.67 8.25 1.14
CA HIS A 391 0.10 8.51 2.36
C HIS A 391 -0.51 7.96 3.66
N ASN A 392 -1.76 7.49 3.63
CA ASN A 392 -2.48 6.98 4.79
C ASN A 392 -3.14 5.62 4.50
N SER A 393 -2.49 4.78 3.68
CA SER A 393 -2.99 3.44 3.33
C SER A 393 -2.06 2.31 3.77
N PRO A 394 -2.62 1.13 4.14
CA PRO A 394 -1.81 -0.06 4.37
C PRO A 394 -1.18 -0.58 3.07
N ASP A 395 -1.85 -0.37 1.93
CA ASP A 395 -1.35 -0.64 0.58
C ASP A 395 0.04 -0.02 0.35
N MET A 396 0.15 1.30 0.57
CA MET A 396 1.38 2.08 0.40
C MET A 396 2.44 1.72 1.45
N LEU A 397 2.03 1.43 2.69
CA LEU A 397 2.98 0.94 3.71
C LEU A 397 3.60 -0.39 3.28
N ILE A 398 2.81 -1.37 2.82
CA ILE A 398 3.31 -2.65 2.30
C ILE A 398 4.25 -2.41 1.12
N TYR A 399 3.88 -1.53 0.19
CA TYR A 399 4.74 -1.16 -0.94
C TYR A 399 6.11 -0.61 -0.49
N SER A 400 6.12 0.29 0.50
CA SER A 400 7.35 0.86 1.05
C SER A 400 8.20 -0.18 1.80
N VAL A 401 7.59 -1.05 2.61
CA VAL A 401 8.29 -2.12 3.33
C VAL A 401 8.94 -3.08 2.35
N ILE A 402 8.23 -3.48 1.29
CA ILE A 402 8.76 -4.33 0.22
C ILE A 402 9.96 -3.67 -0.47
N SER A 403 9.85 -2.38 -0.81
CA SER A 403 10.95 -1.62 -1.42
C SER A 403 12.21 -1.68 -0.57
N PHE A 404 12.11 -1.47 0.74
CA PHE A 404 13.27 -1.46 1.61
C PHE A 404 13.81 -2.87 1.90
N ILE A 405 12.95 -3.90 2.00
CA ILE A 405 13.39 -5.30 2.04
C ILE A 405 14.21 -5.64 0.79
N ALA A 406 13.73 -5.26 -0.40
CA ALA A 406 14.42 -5.52 -1.66
C ALA A 406 15.80 -4.85 -1.69
N MET A 407 15.86 -3.56 -1.36
CA MET A 407 17.11 -2.79 -1.28
C MET A 407 18.12 -3.42 -0.29
N LEU A 408 17.66 -3.82 0.89
CA LEU A 408 18.50 -4.45 1.92
C LEU A 408 19.01 -5.82 1.48
N SER A 409 18.19 -6.60 0.77
CA SER A 409 18.55 -7.94 0.30
C SER A 409 19.74 -7.96 -0.66
N ILE A 410 19.92 -6.89 -1.44
CA ILE A 410 21.04 -6.73 -2.39
C ILE A 410 22.27 -6.14 -1.68
N SER A 411 22.04 -5.31 -0.66
CA SER A 411 23.08 -4.58 0.07
C SER A 411 23.94 -5.46 0.96
N ALA A 412 23.42 -6.61 1.41
CA ALA A 412 24.11 -7.56 2.29
C ALA A 412 25.36 -8.24 1.68
N LYS A 413 25.74 -7.91 0.44
CA LYS A 413 26.99 -8.36 -0.22
C LYS A 413 28.16 -7.37 -0.13
N ALA A 414 28.01 -6.18 0.48
CA ALA A 414 29.15 -5.29 0.73
C ALA A 414 29.95 -5.77 1.95
N PRO A 415 31.30 -5.81 1.90
CA PRO A 415 32.13 -6.23 3.03
C PRO A 415 32.10 -5.12 4.09
N VAL A 416 31.16 -5.18 5.02
CA VAL A 416 31.18 -4.37 6.24
C VAL A 416 31.13 -5.36 7.41
N ASN A 417 32.20 -5.35 8.19
CA ASN A 417 32.43 -6.20 9.36
C ASN A 417 31.16 -6.40 10.18
N ARG A 418 30.72 -7.66 10.26
CA ARG A 418 29.57 -8.09 11.06
C ARG A 418 29.94 -8.11 12.54
N GLU A 419 29.71 -6.98 13.20
CA GLU A 419 29.41 -6.95 14.65
C GLU A 419 27.97 -6.48 14.92
N GLN A 420 27.10 -6.42 13.91
CA GLN A 420 25.68 -6.15 14.10
C GLN A 420 24.92 -7.47 14.32
N LYS A 421 24.27 -7.57 15.48
CA LYS A 421 23.33 -8.65 15.85
C LYS A 421 22.40 -8.97 14.67
N PRO A 422 22.06 -10.26 14.42
CA PRO A 422 21.10 -10.62 13.38
C PRO A 422 19.79 -9.85 13.58
N ASN A 423 19.18 -9.37 12.50
CA ASN A 423 17.86 -8.71 12.54
C ASN A 423 16.92 -9.48 13.46
N LEU A 424 16.13 -8.76 14.25
CA LEU A 424 15.26 -9.37 15.26
C LEU A 424 14.27 -10.31 14.57
N ARG A 425 14.33 -11.59 14.96
CA ARG A 425 13.24 -12.54 14.70
C ARG A 425 12.10 -12.21 15.64
N ILE A 426 10.93 -11.95 15.07
CA ILE A 426 9.73 -11.64 15.85
C ILE A 426 9.28 -12.90 16.63
N ASP A 427 9.60 -14.08 16.09
CA ASP A 427 9.30 -15.44 16.53
C ASP A 427 10.25 -16.03 17.59
N GLN A 428 11.32 -15.33 17.98
CA GLN A 428 12.19 -15.74 19.10
C GLN A 428 11.70 -15.24 20.47
N ILE A 429 10.42 -14.87 20.53
CA ILE A 429 9.61 -14.48 21.70
C ILE A 429 8.23 -15.11 21.49
#